data_AF-A0A1I0M4X9-F1
#
_entry.id   AF-A0A1I0M4X9-F1
#
_cell.length_a   1.000
_cell.length_b   1.000
_cell.length_c   1.000
_cell.angle_alpha   90.00
_cell.angle_beta   90.00
_cell.angle_gamma   90.00
#
_symmetry.space_group_name_H-M   'P 1'
#
loop_
_entity.id
_entity.type
_entity.pdbx_description
1 polymer ?
#
loop_
_entity_poly.entity_id
_entity_poly.type
_entity_poly.pdbx_seq_one_letter_code
_entity_poly.pdbx_strand_id
1 'polypeptide(L)'
;MKKTLLLLCGLVMCSYAQAADFETAKDAVKNMGVGWNLGNTLDANDASKTWTTTAEHETCWGQPVTKPELLKMMKEAGFSAIRVPVTWYQEMDSNGKVNAAWMNRVKEVVDYVIDQGMYCILNVHHDTGADSNTYKSWLKASGNNYNTNKAKYEGLWKQIAETFKDYDQKLLFEAFNEMLDEKNTWNEPVDKTDGYKAINDYAKSFVTIVRATGGNNKDRNLVVNTYSASSTGDAMKQLELPEETGHIIFQLHSYPNWTSESNAKNEIDNLLNNIKKNLLNRAPVIIGEYATFTTWPSNIDYYNTDRKVALYAMDYLVKKAKENGVGTFYWMGLSDGTYRTLPAFHQADLAQTLIKAYYGSTDGYKYPTPDDYQTVYTINYNSQWGELFLYGGWNNTTSFKLSDYKSIRVELDNDYSDKLQIKVYGDIIGKNDDGSAKHNEQYIALQAGSATSTLDFDATKLGSSVYRITLQALEGTALTAKLNDVKLIKTDDTEVSGSVTVGWGCTVSSESTPKTTAIQGIRFQKAEADDAIYNLHGQRVSNPRKGIYIQNGRKVVMK
;
A
#
# COMPACT_ATOMS: atom_id res chain seq x y z
N MET A 1 36.87 -28.30 -65.89
CA MET A 1 36.35 -27.11 -65.16
C MET A 1 35.87 -27.56 -63.80
N LYS A 2 36.62 -27.22 -62.73
CA LYS A 2 36.30 -27.55 -61.34
C LYS A 2 35.30 -26.51 -60.81
N LYS A 3 34.15 -26.95 -60.28
CA LYS A 3 33.22 -26.09 -59.53
C LYS A 3 33.53 -26.25 -58.04
N THR A 4 34.11 -25.22 -57.45
CA THR A 4 34.35 -25.12 -56.00
C THR A 4 33.04 -24.70 -55.34
N LEU A 5 32.49 -25.56 -54.48
CA LEU A 5 31.36 -25.25 -53.61
C LEU A 5 31.95 -24.68 -52.30
N LEU A 6 31.77 -23.38 -52.07
CA LEU A 6 32.14 -22.75 -50.81
C LEU A 6 31.05 -23.07 -49.77
N LEU A 7 31.40 -23.84 -48.74
CA LEU A 7 30.55 -24.08 -47.58
C LEU A 7 30.75 -22.92 -46.59
N LEU A 8 29.75 -22.05 -46.44
CA LEU A 8 29.76 -20.97 -45.45
C LEU A 8 29.23 -21.54 -44.12
N CYS A 9 30.13 -21.96 -43.22
CA CYS A 9 29.76 -22.25 -41.84
C CYS A 9 29.38 -20.96 -41.12
N GLY A 10 28.08 -20.75 -40.90
CA GLY A 10 27.59 -19.70 -40.02
C GLY A 10 27.99 -20.01 -38.57
N LEU A 11 28.93 -19.25 -38.02
CA LEU A 11 29.13 -19.16 -36.59
C LEU A 11 27.86 -18.54 -35.98
N VAL A 12 27.05 -19.37 -35.34
CA VAL A 12 26.06 -18.89 -34.36
C VAL A 12 26.88 -18.41 -33.16
N MET A 13 27.15 -17.11 -33.08
CA MET A 13 27.58 -16.50 -31.83
C MET A 13 26.41 -16.58 -30.86
N CYS A 14 26.38 -17.63 -30.03
CA CYS A 14 25.68 -17.58 -28.77
C CYS A 14 26.34 -16.47 -27.95
N SER A 15 25.76 -15.27 -28.00
CA SER A 15 25.98 -14.26 -26.98
C SER A 15 25.47 -14.84 -25.67
N TYR A 16 26.36 -15.42 -24.87
CA TYR A 16 26.13 -15.59 -23.45
C TYR A 16 25.89 -14.18 -22.92
N ALA A 17 24.64 -13.83 -22.65
CA ALA A 17 24.35 -12.70 -21.78
C ALA A 17 25.04 -13.03 -20.46
N GLN A 18 26.16 -12.35 -20.19
CA GLN A 18 26.81 -12.40 -18.90
C GLN A 18 25.73 -12.01 -17.89
N ALA A 19 25.41 -12.92 -16.95
CA ALA A 19 24.50 -12.63 -15.87
C ALA A 19 24.95 -11.30 -15.25
N ALA A 20 24.06 -10.32 -15.17
CA ALA A 20 24.38 -9.09 -14.46
C ALA A 20 24.74 -9.49 -13.03
N ASP A 21 25.92 -9.09 -12.56
CA ASP A 21 26.32 -9.36 -11.19
C ASP A 21 25.24 -8.80 -10.25
N PHE A 22 24.65 -9.67 -9.42
CA PHE A 22 23.68 -9.24 -8.41
C PHE A 22 24.34 -8.22 -7.50
N GLU A 23 23.65 -7.12 -7.22
CA GLU A 23 24.20 -6.07 -6.37
C GLU A 23 24.39 -6.58 -4.92
N THR A 24 25.34 -6.00 -4.20
CA THR A 24 25.56 -6.34 -2.79
C THR A 24 24.33 -5.97 -1.95
N ALA A 25 24.12 -6.66 -0.83
CA ALA A 25 23.05 -6.31 0.10
C ALA A 25 23.12 -4.84 0.55
N LYS A 26 24.35 -4.29 0.67
CA LYS A 26 24.58 -2.91 1.08
C LYS A 26 24.11 -1.91 0.02
N ASP A 27 24.38 -2.20 -1.26
CA ASP A 27 23.92 -1.36 -2.37
C ASP A 27 22.41 -1.46 -2.53
N ALA A 28 21.84 -2.67 -2.39
CA ALA A 28 20.39 -2.86 -2.42
C ALA A 28 19.69 -2.01 -1.35
N VAL A 29 20.13 -2.07 -0.08
CA VAL A 29 19.53 -1.26 1.00
C VAL A 29 19.63 0.25 0.73
N LYS A 30 20.74 0.70 0.15
CA LYS A 30 20.87 2.10 -0.27
C LYS A 30 19.92 2.45 -1.42
N ASN A 31 19.77 1.57 -2.39
CA ASN A 31 18.97 1.78 -3.60
C ASN A 31 17.47 1.59 -3.37
N MET A 32 17.06 0.91 -2.28
CA MET A 32 15.66 0.77 -1.85
C MET A 32 14.99 2.10 -1.55
N GLY A 33 15.75 3.15 -1.23
CA GLY A 33 15.19 4.48 -0.95
C GLY A 33 14.23 4.46 0.25
N VAL A 34 13.00 4.94 0.03
CA VAL A 34 11.89 4.80 0.97
C VAL A 34 11.02 3.62 0.55
N GLY A 35 10.75 2.71 1.49
CA GLY A 35 9.91 1.54 1.29
C GLY A 35 8.52 1.66 1.92
N TRP A 36 7.59 0.83 1.46
CA TRP A 36 6.23 0.70 2.00
C TRP A 36 5.81 -0.78 2.12
N ASN A 37 5.02 -1.12 3.13
CA ASN A 37 4.46 -2.46 3.31
C ASN A 37 3.03 -2.54 2.77
N LEU A 38 2.79 -3.51 1.87
CA LEU A 38 1.45 -3.92 1.45
C LEU A 38 0.81 -4.85 2.51
N GLY A 39 0.64 -4.34 3.73
CA GLY A 39 0.15 -5.11 4.88
C GLY A 39 -1.37 -5.35 4.86
N ASN A 40 -1.80 -6.31 5.68
CA ASN A 40 -3.16 -6.85 5.79
C ASN A 40 -3.80 -7.27 4.46
N THR A 41 -2.97 -7.77 3.55
CA THR A 41 -3.33 -8.15 2.18
C THR A 41 -3.06 -9.64 1.98
N LEU A 42 -1.89 -10.02 1.46
CA LEU A 42 -1.52 -11.44 1.30
C LEU A 42 -1.05 -12.09 2.62
N ASP A 43 -0.81 -11.29 3.63
CA ASP A 43 -0.58 -11.72 5.02
C ASP A 43 -1.87 -12.01 5.78
N ALA A 44 -3.01 -11.51 5.32
CA ALA A 44 -4.28 -11.65 6.02
C ALA A 44 -4.63 -13.13 6.23
N ASN A 45 -5.16 -13.49 7.39
CA ASN A 45 -5.52 -14.88 7.65
C ASN A 45 -6.67 -15.01 8.65
N ASP A 46 -7.38 -16.13 8.61
CA ASP A 46 -8.47 -16.44 9.51
C ASP A 46 -8.53 -17.95 9.71
N ALA A 47 -7.89 -18.42 10.79
CA ALA A 47 -7.80 -19.84 11.13
C ALA A 47 -9.16 -20.51 11.36
N SER A 48 -10.26 -19.74 11.48
CA SER A 48 -11.62 -20.29 11.54
C SER A 48 -12.23 -20.58 10.17
N LYS A 49 -11.55 -20.21 9.09
CA LYS A 49 -12.01 -20.34 7.70
C LYS A 49 -11.09 -21.22 6.86
N THR A 50 -11.63 -21.67 5.74
CA THR A 50 -10.88 -22.30 4.66
C THR A 50 -11.22 -21.54 3.39
N TRP A 51 -10.19 -21.17 2.64
CA TRP A 51 -10.34 -20.36 1.44
C TRP A 51 -10.70 -21.22 0.24
N THR A 52 -11.64 -20.73 -0.58
CA THR A 52 -11.99 -21.33 -1.87
C THR A 52 -11.44 -20.53 -3.04
N THR A 53 -11.12 -19.25 -2.81
CA THR A 53 -10.47 -18.37 -3.79
C THR A 53 -9.35 -17.56 -3.14
N THR A 54 -8.36 -17.15 -3.93
CA THR A 54 -7.28 -16.27 -3.45
C THR A 54 -7.79 -14.90 -2.99
N ALA A 55 -8.89 -14.41 -3.58
CA ALA A 55 -9.51 -13.15 -3.20
C ALA A 55 -10.12 -13.18 -1.81
N GLU A 56 -10.70 -14.32 -1.38
CA GLU A 56 -11.21 -14.47 -0.01
C GLU A 56 -10.10 -14.32 1.02
N HIS A 57 -8.93 -14.94 0.77
CA HIS A 57 -7.75 -14.78 1.61
C HIS A 57 -7.26 -13.32 1.58
N GLU A 58 -6.94 -12.79 0.40
CA GLU A 58 -6.35 -11.46 0.22
C GLU A 58 -7.20 -10.32 0.81
N THR A 59 -8.52 -10.50 0.88
CA THR A 59 -9.46 -9.48 1.36
C THR A 59 -10.00 -9.72 2.76
N CYS A 60 -9.59 -10.80 3.45
CA CYS A 60 -10.25 -11.20 4.71
C CYS A 60 -10.06 -10.20 5.87
N TRP A 61 -9.06 -9.32 5.79
CA TRP A 61 -8.82 -8.22 6.75
C TRP A 61 -9.19 -6.84 6.20
N GLY A 62 -10.03 -6.78 5.16
CA GLY A 62 -10.68 -5.55 4.69
C GLY A 62 -9.91 -4.75 3.64
N GLN A 63 -8.71 -5.20 3.24
CA GLN A 63 -8.03 -4.64 2.07
C GLN A 63 -8.67 -5.17 0.77
N PRO A 64 -8.70 -4.38 -0.31
CA PRO A 64 -9.18 -4.86 -1.60
C PRO A 64 -8.13 -5.78 -2.25
N VAL A 65 -8.57 -6.53 -3.27
CA VAL A 65 -7.64 -7.23 -4.18
C VAL A 65 -6.67 -6.21 -4.78
N THR A 66 -5.38 -6.47 -4.61
CA THR A 66 -4.29 -5.61 -5.09
C THR A 66 -4.33 -5.50 -6.61
N LYS A 67 -4.11 -4.27 -7.11
CA LYS A 67 -4.04 -3.96 -8.54
C LYS A 67 -2.72 -3.23 -8.89
N PRO A 68 -2.20 -3.36 -10.11
CA PRO A 68 -0.91 -2.77 -10.51
C PRO A 68 -0.89 -1.24 -10.39
N GLU A 69 -2.04 -0.56 -10.52
CA GLU A 69 -2.11 0.90 -10.45
C GLU A 69 -1.73 1.45 -9.06
N LEU A 70 -1.94 0.68 -7.98
CA LEU A 70 -1.45 1.02 -6.65
C LEU A 70 0.08 1.11 -6.62
N LEU A 71 0.76 0.11 -7.20
CA LEU A 71 2.22 0.05 -7.22
C LEU A 71 2.79 1.14 -8.13
N LYS A 72 2.12 1.43 -9.24
CA LYS A 72 2.45 2.58 -10.10
C LYS A 72 2.32 3.90 -9.33
N MET A 73 1.25 4.11 -8.56
CA MET A 73 1.09 5.31 -7.73
C MET A 73 2.22 5.43 -6.70
N MET A 74 2.56 4.34 -6.00
CA MET A 74 3.67 4.34 -5.04
C MET A 74 4.99 4.74 -5.72
N LYS A 75 5.27 4.20 -6.92
CA LYS A 75 6.45 4.57 -7.71
C LYS A 75 6.45 6.06 -8.10
N GLU A 76 5.32 6.57 -8.58
CA GLU A 76 5.16 7.99 -8.97
C GLU A 76 5.26 8.94 -7.77
N ALA A 77 4.96 8.47 -6.57
CA ALA A 77 5.15 9.22 -5.33
C ALA A 77 6.61 9.22 -4.84
N GLY A 78 7.48 8.39 -5.42
CA GLY A 78 8.92 8.33 -5.10
C GLY A 78 9.33 7.16 -4.22
N PHE A 79 8.41 6.26 -3.88
CA PHE A 79 8.78 4.98 -3.27
C PHE A 79 9.53 4.12 -4.28
N SER A 80 10.52 3.38 -3.79
CA SER A 80 11.40 2.54 -4.62
C SER A 80 11.49 1.10 -4.14
N ALA A 81 10.83 0.77 -3.03
CA ALA A 81 10.76 -0.58 -2.50
C ALA A 81 9.37 -0.86 -1.92
N ILE A 82 8.88 -2.08 -2.11
CA ILE A 82 7.65 -2.59 -1.50
C ILE A 82 7.99 -3.88 -0.76
N ARG A 83 7.59 -3.96 0.50
CA ARG A 83 7.55 -5.23 1.22
C ARG A 83 6.16 -5.82 1.05
N VAL A 84 6.11 -7.09 0.65
CA VAL A 84 4.89 -7.86 0.40
C VAL A 84 4.84 -8.98 1.44
N PRO A 85 4.25 -8.71 2.62
CA PRO A 85 3.94 -9.73 3.61
C PRO A 85 3.06 -10.85 3.03
N VAL A 86 3.41 -12.12 3.26
CA VAL A 86 2.61 -13.27 2.82
C VAL A 86 2.50 -14.33 3.90
N THR A 87 1.28 -14.79 4.17
CA THR A 87 1.01 -15.89 5.09
C THR A 87 0.67 -17.15 4.31
N TRP A 88 1.30 -18.28 4.65
CA TRP A 88 1.28 -19.47 3.80
C TRP A 88 0.50 -20.64 4.40
N TYR A 89 0.34 -20.73 5.72
CA TYR A 89 -0.18 -21.95 6.36
C TYR A 89 -1.57 -22.41 5.89
N GLN A 90 -2.49 -21.49 5.55
CA GLN A 90 -3.84 -21.83 5.05
C GLN A 90 -3.82 -22.29 3.58
N GLU A 91 -2.71 -22.06 2.90
CA GLU A 91 -2.53 -22.30 1.47
C GLU A 91 -1.64 -23.52 1.21
N MET A 92 -1.20 -24.19 2.28
CA MET A 92 -0.40 -25.41 2.27
C MET A 92 -1.26 -26.65 2.57
N ASP A 93 -1.04 -27.73 1.82
CA ASP A 93 -1.62 -29.03 2.15
C ASP A 93 -0.92 -29.69 3.36
N SER A 94 -1.39 -30.88 3.75
CA SER A 94 -0.82 -31.64 4.87
C SER A 94 0.65 -32.04 4.68
N ASN A 95 1.15 -32.09 3.44
CA ASN A 95 2.55 -32.35 3.12
C ASN A 95 3.38 -31.06 3.01
N GLY A 96 2.75 -29.90 3.23
CA GLY A 96 3.38 -28.58 3.12
C GLY A 96 3.53 -28.09 1.68
N LYS A 97 2.80 -28.65 0.72
CA LYS A 97 2.76 -28.15 -0.65
C LYS A 97 1.86 -26.93 -0.74
N VAL A 98 2.38 -25.80 -1.20
CA VAL A 98 1.59 -24.60 -1.47
C VAL A 98 0.70 -24.86 -2.69
N ASN A 99 -0.59 -24.53 -2.61
CA ASN A 99 -1.46 -24.66 -3.76
C ASN A 99 -1.07 -23.68 -4.88
N ALA A 100 -1.29 -24.11 -6.12
CA ALA A 100 -0.82 -23.37 -7.29
C ALA A 100 -1.53 -22.02 -7.50
N ALA A 101 -2.80 -21.91 -7.11
CA ALA A 101 -3.55 -20.66 -7.26
C ALA A 101 -2.96 -19.57 -6.36
N TRP A 102 -2.64 -19.90 -5.12
CA TRP A 102 -2.00 -18.97 -4.19
C TRP A 102 -0.60 -18.56 -4.65
N MET A 103 0.26 -19.53 -5.00
CA MET A 103 1.61 -19.22 -5.50
C MET A 103 1.57 -18.30 -6.74
N ASN A 104 0.62 -18.54 -7.66
CA ASN A 104 0.43 -17.68 -8.83
C ASN A 104 -0.05 -16.27 -8.44
N ARG A 105 -0.95 -16.15 -7.45
CA ARG A 105 -1.42 -14.84 -6.98
C ARG A 105 -0.31 -14.04 -6.30
N VAL A 106 0.50 -14.70 -5.47
CA VAL A 106 1.70 -14.08 -4.87
C VAL A 106 2.65 -13.61 -5.98
N LYS A 107 2.88 -14.45 -6.99
CA LYS A 107 3.72 -14.10 -8.14
C LYS A 107 3.19 -12.88 -8.88
N GLU A 108 1.89 -12.81 -9.12
CA GLU A 108 1.24 -11.68 -9.79
C GLU A 108 1.43 -10.35 -9.01
N VAL A 109 1.26 -10.36 -7.69
CA VAL A 109 1.50 -9.16 -6.86
C VAL A 109 2.98 -8.76 -6.84
N VAL A 110 3.90 -9.73 -6.81
CA VAL A 110 5.34 -9.47 -6.97
C VAL A 110 5.63 -8.85 -8.35
N ASP A 111 5.03 -9.38 -9.43
CA ASP A 111 5.18 -8.83 -10.78
C ASP A 111 4.75 -7.36 -10.84
N TYR A 112 3.64 -6.99 -10.18
CA TYR A 112 3.20 -5.59 -10.12
C TYR A 112 4.25 -4.65 -9.50
N VAL A 113 5.04 -5.12 -8.52
CA VAL A 113 6.12 -4.34 -7.90
C VAL A 113 7.33 -4.25 -8.83
N ILE A 114 7.75 -5.40 -9.39
CA ILE A 114 8.94 -5.52 -10.23
C ILE A 114 8.75 -4.77 -11.56
N ASP A 115 7.55 -4.77 -12.15
CA ASP A 115 7.23 -4.06 -13.39
C ASP A 115 7.33 -2.53 -13.25
N GLN A 116 7.21 -2.00 -12.03
CA GLN A 116 7.49 -0.57 -11.73
C GLN A 116 8.97 -0.28 -11.50
N GLY A 117 9.82 -1.31 -11.61
CA GLY A 117 11.24 -1.25 -11.33
C GLY A 117 11.57 -0.95 -9.86
N MET A 118 10.67 -1.31 -8.94
CA MET A 118 10.89 -1.21 -7.49
C MET A 118 11.51 -2.49 -6.93
N TYR A 119 12.17 -2.39 -5.78
CA TYR A 119 12.54 -3.56 -4.99
C TYR A 119 11.29 -4.21 -4.39
N CYS A 120 11.28 -5.54 -4.31
CA CYS A 120 10.23 -6.33 -3.68
C CYS A 120 10.82 -7.22 -2.59
N ILE A 121 10.34 -7.13 -1.36
CA ILE A 121 10.69 -8.07 -0.28
C ILE A 121 9.50 -9.01 -0.07
N LEU A 122 9.69 -10.31 -0.35
CA LEU A 122 8.69 -11.37 -0.14
C LEU A 122 9.07 -12.19 1.09
N ASN A 123 8.13 -12.47 2.00
CA ASN A 123 8.43 -13.14 3.27
C ASN A 123 7.51 -14.32 3.60
N VAL A 124 7.71 -14.84 4.82
CA VAL A 124 6.81 -15.75 5.55
C VAL A 124 6.31 -15.00 6.79
N HIS A 125 5.03 -14.61 6.83
CA HIS A 125 4.52 -13.57 7.72
C HIS A 125 3.80 -14.09 8.98
N HIS A 126 2.47 -14.29 8.94
CA HIS A 126 1.70 -14.87 10.04
C HIS A 126 1.67 -16.40 9.99
N ASP A 127 2.78 -16.99 9.52
CA ASP A 127 3.22 -18.32 9.93
C ASP A 127 3.96 -18.25 11.28
N THR A 128 4.38 -17.04 11.66
CA THR A 128 4.99 -16.62 12.94
C THR A 128 4.04 -15.71 13.75
N GLY A 129 4.52 -15.14 14.85
CA GLY A 129 3.75 -14.21 15.68
C GLY A 129 3.06 -14.87 16.87
N ALA A 130 2.31 -14.06 17.61
CA ALA A 130 1.65 -14.46 18.85
C ALA A 130 0.40 -15.30 18.59
N ASP A 131 0.27 -16.39 19.34
CA ASP A 131 -0.96 -17.17 19.38
C ASP A 131 -2.15 -16.38 19.95
N SER A 132 -3.35 -16.73 19.48
CA SER A 132 -4.62 -16.32 20.07
C SER A 132 -5.49 -17.55 20.40
N ASN A 133 -6.77 -17.34 20.73
CA ASN A 133 -7.72 -18.42 20.96
C ASN A 133 -8.03 -19.21 19.68
N THR A 134 -8.01 -18.55 18.52
CA THR A 134 -8.38 -19.15 17.23
C THR A 134 -7.18 -19.36 16.31
N TYR A 135 -6.10 -18.62 16.51
CA TYR A 135 -4.90 -18.66 15.68
C TYR A 135 -3.70 -19.22 16.47
N LYS A 136 -2.90 -20.07 15.82
CA LYS A 136 -1.64 -20.60 16.35
C LYS A 136 -0.56 -20.53 15.28
N SER A 137 0.53 -19.82 15.57
CA SER A 137 1.70 -19.79 14.68
C SER A 137 2.41 -21.14 14.72
N TRP A 138 2.79 -21.68 13.55
CA TRP A 138 3.45 -22.99 13.48
C TRP A 138 4.98 -22.88 13.55
N LEU A 139 5.53 -21.73 13.19
CA LEU A 139 6.94 -21.40 13.34
C LEU A 139 7.16 -20.64 14.66
N LYS A 140 7.90 -21.26 15.58
CA LYS A 140 8.19 -20.71 16.90
C LYS A 140 9.69 -20.79 17.18
N ALA A 141 10.21 -19.79 17.89
CA ALA A 141 11.60 -19.70 18.32
C ALA A 141 11.83 -20.63 19.52
N SER A 142 11.84 -21.94 19.25
CA SER A 142 12.25 -22.99 20.17
C SER A 142 12.91 -24.13 19.41
N GLY A 143 13.93 -24.76 20.00
CA GLY A 143 14.62 -25.89 19.40
C GLY A 143 13.70 -27.08 19.12
N ASN A 144 12.71 -27.33 19.97
CA ASN A 144 11.73 -28.40 19.76
C ASN A 144 10.84 -28.12 18.54
N ASN A 145 10.31 -26.91 18.44
CA ASN A 145 9.51 -26.48 17.30
C ASN A 145 10.34 -26.52 16.00
N TYR A 146 11.58 -26.01 16.02
CA TYR A 146 12.50 -26.09 14.88
C TYR A 146 12.73 -27.52 14.42
N ASN A 147 13.09 -28.44 15.33
CA ASN A 147 13.34 -29.84 14.97
C ASN A 147 12.10 -30.51 14.35
N THR A 148 10.91 -30.14 14.82
CA THR A 148 9.64 -30.67 14.30
C THR A 148 9.30 -30.10 12.92
N ASN A 149 9.50 -28.80 12.71
CA ASN A 149 8.98 -28.07 11.56
C ASN A 149 10.03 -27.78 10.47
N LYS A 150 11.31 -28.06 10.72
CA LYS A 150 12.42 -27.77 9.79
C LYS A 150 12.15 -28.24 8.36
N ALA A 151 11.75 -29.49 8.18
CA ALA A 151 11.53 -30.05 6.84
C ALA A 151 10.38 -29.35 6.09
N LYS A 152 9.30 -28.97 6.82
CA LYS A 152 8.18 -28.22 6.25
C LYS A 152 8.59 -26.79 5.90
N TYR A 153 9.39 -26.14 6.74
CA TYR A 153 9.92 -24.81 6.51
C TYR A 153 10.90 -24.75 5.32
N GLU A 154 11.85 -25.68 5.24
CA GLU A 154 12.75 -25.80 4.09
C GLU A 154 11.97 -26.15 2.82
N GLY A 155 10.97 -27.03 2.92
CA GLY A 155 10.08 -27.36 1.80
C GLY A 155 9.27 -26.17 1.29
N LEU A 156 8.76 -25.31 2.17
CA LEU A 156 8.09 -24.06 1.81
C LEU A 156 9.06 -23.13 1.06
N TRP A 157 10.22 -22.85 1.65
CA TRP A 157 11.20 -21.95 1.03
C TRP A 157 11.76 -22.47 -0.28
N LYS A 158 11.91 -23.79 -0.45
CA LYS A 158 12.28 -24.38 -1.74
C LYS A 158 11.24 -24.10 -2.81
N GLN A 159 9.95 -24.22 -2.50
CA GLN A 159 8.86 -23.95 -3.46
C GLN A 159 8.84 -22.47 -3.86
N ILE A 160 8.97 -21.56 -2.90
CA ILE A 160 9.05 -20.12 -3.15
C ILE A 160 10.29 -19.82 -4.01
N ALA A 161 11.47 -20.26 -3.57
CA ALA A 161 12.73 -19.98 -4.25
C ALA A 161 12.76 -20.50 -5.71
N GLU A 162 12.24 -21.71 -5.99
CA GLU A 162 12.15 -22.22 -7.37
C GLU A 162 11.15 -21.42 -8.22
N THR A 163 10.01 -21.01 -7.66
CA THR A 163 9.00 -20.21 -8.39
C THR A 163 9.58 -18.85 -8.83
N PHE A 164 10.35 -18.22 -7.95
CA PHE A 164 10.89 -16.88 -8.12
C PHE A 164 12.35 -16.86 -8.57
N LYS A 165 12.90 -18.00 -9.00
CA LYS A 165 14.32 -18.17 -9.28
C LYS A 165 14.85 -17.24 -10.36
N ASP A 166 14.09 -17.01 -11.41
CA ASP A 166 14.56 -16.26 -12.58
C ASP A 166 14.38 -14.73 -12.46
N TYR A 167 13.82 -14.25 -11.35
CA TYR A 167 13.72 -12.81 -11.07
C TYR A 167 15.10 -12.20 -10.83
N ASP A 168 15.27 -10.93 -11.21
CA ASP A 168 16.50 -10.18 -11.03
C ASP A 168 16.76 -9.81 -9.55
N GLN A 169 17.80 -9.01 -9.31
CA GLN A 169 18.25 -8.60 -7.98
C GLN A 169 17.29 -7.71 -7.19
N LYS A 170 16.23 -7.19 -7.81
CA LYS A 170 15.22 -6.37 -7.12
C LYS A 170 14.27 -7.20 -6.28
N LEU A 171 14.16 -8.50 -6.52
CA LEU A 171 13.41 -9.39 -5.64
C LEU A 171 14.32 -9.95 -4.53
N LEU A 172 13.91 -9.74 -3.29
CA LEU A 172 14.55 -10.25 -2.09
C LEU A 172 13.59 -11.19 -1.35
N PHE A 173 14.17 -12.13 -0.60
CA PHE A 173 13.41 -13.01 0.28
C PHE A 173 13.74 -12.72 1.74
N GLU A 174 12.72 -12.67 2.59
CA GLU A 174 12.84 -12.51 4.04
C GLU A 174 12.41 -13.80 4.75
N ALA A 175 13.31 -14.38 5.54
CA ALA A 175 13.19 -15.70 6.15
C ALA A 175 11.87 -15.94 6.89
N PHE A 176 11.48 -14.99 7.72
CA PHE A 176 10.31 -15.02 8.60
C PHE A 176 10.10 -13.62 9.20
N ASN A 177 8.87 -13.32 9.62
CA ASN A 177 8.48 -12.02 10.16
C ASN A 177 8.85 -11.80 11.64
N GLU A 178 7.97 -12.18 12.57
CA GLU A 178 8.06 -11.91 14.01
C GLU A 178 7.96 -13.21 14.79
N MET A 179 9.02 -14.02 14.72
CA MET A 179 9.03 -15.31 15.40
C MET A 179 9.22 -15.14 16.91
N LEU A 180 8.26 -15.67 17.68
CA LEU A 180 8.24 -15.65 19.14
C LEU A 180 8.49 -17.06 19.69
N ASP A 181 8.88 -17.14 20.97
CA ASP A 181 8.96 -18.40 21.69
C ASP A 181 7.58 -19.06 21.90
N GLU A 182 7.55 -20.27 22.46
CA GLU A 182 6.30 -20.99 22.71
C GLU A 182 5.35 -20.28 23.71
N LYS A 183 5.83 -19.24 24.39
CA LYS A 183 5.06 -18.42 25.34
C LYS A 183 4.56 -17.11 24.72
N ASN A 184 4.81 -16.86 23.43
CA ASN A 184 4.48 -15.62 22.74
C ASN A 184 5.13 -14.38 23.38
N THR A 185 6.39 -14.52 23.83
CA THR A 185 7.09 -13.46 24.56
C THR A 185 7.68 -12.43 23.61
N TRP A 186 7.24 -11.18 23.68
CA TRP A 186 7.76 -10.09 22.87
C TRP A 186 9.14 -9.60 23.33
N ASN A 187 9.88 -8.98 22.41
CA ASN A 187 11.22 -8.38 22.59
C ASN A 187 12.37 -9.38 22.81
N GLU A 188 12.22 -10.33 23.72
CA GLU A 188 13.22 -11.36 24.02
C GLU A 188 12.54 -12.66 24.47
N PRO A 189 13.08 -13.85 24.13
CA PRO A 189 12.53 -15.13 24.57
C PRO A 189 12.73 -15.35 26.07
N VAL A 190 11.85 -16.16 26.68
CA VAL A 190 11.98 -16.55 28.10
C VAL A 190 13.22 -17.40 28.32
N ASP A 191 13.46 -18.39 27.46
CA ASP A 191 14.74 -19.10 27.39
C ASP A 191 15.61 -18.45 26.31
N LYS A 192 16.50 -17.56 26.75
CA LYS A 192 17.42 -16.85 25.85
C LYS A 192 18.33 -17.80 25.05
N THR A 193 18.74 -18.91 25.62
CA THR A 193 19.65 -19.84 24.92
C THR A 193 18.89 -20.57 23.82
N ASP A 194 17.72 -21.14 24.14
CA ASP A 194 16.93 -21.90 23.17
C ASP A 194 16.32 -20.98 22.09
N GLY A 195 15.69 -19.88 22.50
CA GLY A 195 14.97 -19.00 21.58
C GLY A 195 15.88 -18.33 20.55
N TYR A 196 17.01 -17.77 20.98
CA TYR A 196 17.96 -17.16 20.04
C TYR A 196 18.63 -18.21 19.14
N LYS A 197 18.96 -19.40 19.68
CA LYS A 197 19.50 -20.48 18.86
C LYS A 197 18.50 -20.91 17.78
N ALA A 198 17.22 -21.05 18.12
CA ALA A 198 16.19 -21.43 17.16
C ALA A 198 16.03 -20.39 16.02
N ILE A 199 16.07 -19.10 16.34
CA ILE A 199 16.08 -18.02 15.33
C ILE A 199 17.24 -18.20 14.34
N ASN A 200 18.46 -18.40 14.86
CA ASN A 200 19.66 -18.59 14.03
C ASN A 200 19.60 -19.89 13.21
N ASP A 201 19.06 -20.98 13.78
CA ASP A 201 18.86 -22.26 13.10
C ASP A 201 17.87 -22.14 11.92
N TYR A 202 16.74 -21.43 12.11
CA TYR A 202 15.78 -21.14 11.03
C TYR A 202 16.38 -20.23 9.96
N ALA A 203 17.09 -19.17 10.35
CA ALA A 203 17.77 -18.27 9.41
C ALA A 203 18.80 -19.02 8.55
N LYS A 204 19.61 -19.89 9.17
CA LYS A 204 20.60 -20.72 8.46
C LYS A 204 19.94 -21.72 7.52
N SER A 205 18.85 -22.36 7.94
CA SER A 205 18.10 -23.31 7.10
C SER A 205 17.52 -22.62 5.87
N PHE A 206 16.93 -21.44 6.05
CA PHE A 206 16.42 -20.60 4.96
C PHE A 206 17.50 -20.23 3.94
N VAL A 207 18.61 -19.65 4.40
CA VAL A 207 19.70 -19.27 3.50
C VAL A 207 20.21 -20.51 2.76
N THR A 208 20.45 -21.61 3.47
CA THR A 208 20.95 -22.86 2.87
C THR A 208 20.01 -23.39 1.77
N ILE A 209 18.70 -23.46 2.04
CA ILE A 209 17.76 -24.05 1.08
C ILE A 209 17.52 -23.14 -0.12
N VAL A 210 17.48 -21.83 0.06
CA VAL A 210 17.34 -20.87 -1.06
C VAL A 210 18.57 -20.97 -1.97
N ARG A 211 19.78 -20.90 -1.42
CA ARG A 211 21.03 -21.00 -2.18
C ARG A 211 21.13 -22.33 -2.95
N ALA A 212 20.64 -23.42 -2.36
CA ALA A 212 20.66 -24.75 -2.98
C ALA A 212 19.81 -24.87 -4.26
N THR A 213 18.83 -23.98 -4.49
CA THR A 213 18.03 -23.96 -5.75
C THR A 213 18.80 -23.45 -6.97
N GLY A 214 19.97 -22.83 -6.75
CA GLY A 214 20.87 -22.38 -7.83
C GLY A 214 20.32 -21.19 -8.63
N GLY A 215 20.89 -20.96 -9.82
CA GLY A 215 20.57 -19.77 -10.63
C GLY A 215 20.81 -18.47 -9.87
N ASN A 216 19.94 -17.48 -10.07
CA ASN A 216 20.03 -16.18 -9.40
C ASN A 216 19.92 -16.28 -7.87
N ASN A 217 19.28 -17.33 -7.34
CA ASN A 217 19.16 -17.50 -5.89
C ASN A 217 20.49 -17.76 -5.18
N LYS A 218 21.59 -18.04 -5.91
CA LYS A 218 22.94 -18.07 -5.32
C LYS A 218 23.38 -16.70 -4.81
N ASP A 219 23.00 -15.63 -5.52
CA ASP A 219 23.48 -14.28 -5.27
C ASP A 219 22.32 -13.31 -4.91
N ARG A 220 21.08 -13.81 -4.85
CA ARG A 220 19.92 -13.05 -4.37
C ARG A 220 20.16 -12.50 -2.97
N ASN A 221 19.92 -11.22 -2.75
CA ASN A 221 19.95 -10.64 -1.41
C ASN A 221 18.82 -11.24 -0.55
N LEU A 222 19.18 -11.77 0.62
CA LEU A 222 18.26 -12.40 1.58
C LEU A 222 18.21 -11.58 2.87
N VAL A 223 17.03 -11.54 3.49
CA VAL A 223 16.76 -10.81 4.72
C VAL A 223 16.52 -11.80 5.86
N VAL A 224 17.14 -11.57 7.01
CA VAL A 224 16.91 -12.36 8.24
C VAL A 224 16.60 -11.42 9.41
N ASN A 225 15.61 -11.80 10.21
CA ASN A 225 15.05 -10.95 11.25
C ASN A 225 15.63 -11.32 12.63
N THR A 226 15.74 -10.34 13.52
CA THR A 226 15.97 -10.62 14.95
C THR A 226 14.80 -11.40 15.54
N TYR A 227 15.00 -12.03 16.71
CA TYR A 227 13.88 -12.58 17.49
C TYR A 227 12.77 -11.53 17.63
N SER A 228 11.50 -11.90 17.38
CA SER A 228 10.37 -10.97 17.46
C SER A 228 10.47 -9.75 16.52
N ALA A 229 11.38 -9.74 15.53
CA ALA A 229 11.84 -8.53 14.84
C ALA A 229 12.22 -7.39 15.82
N SER A 230 12.67 -7.76 17.02
CA SER A 230 12.90 -6.88 18.15
C SER A 230 13.99 -5.85 17.88
N SER A 231 13.72 -4.62 18.33
CA SER A 231 14.66 -3.49 18.34
C SER A 231 15.50 -3.41 19.63
N THR A 232 15.48 -4.42 20.50
CA THR A 232 16.33 -4.42 21.70
C THR A 232 17.78 -4.73 21.35
N GLY A 233 18.71 -4.08 22.05
CA GLY A 233 20.14 -4.32 21.84
C GLY A 233 20.56 -5.78 22.09
N ASP A 234 19.87 -6.51 22.96
CA ASP A 234 20.20 -7.90 23.25
C ASP A 234 19.72 -8.84 22.13
N ALA A 235 18.50 -8.68 21.61
CA ALA A 235 18.06 -9.45 20.45
C ALA A 235 18.95 -9.20 19.21
N MET A 236 19.37 -7.95 18.98
CA MET A 236 20.29 -7.61 17.89
C MET A 236 21.66 -8.29 17.99
N LYS A 237 22.24 -8.38 19.20
CA LYS A 237 23.55 -9.04 19.41
C LYS A 237 23.50 -10.54 19.12
N GLN A 238 22.35 -11.15 19.33
CA GLN A 238 22.17 -12.61 19.28
C GLN A 238 21.81 -13.13 17.89
N LEU A 239 21.31 -12.26 16.99
CA LEU A 239 21.14 -12.62 15.59
C LEU A 239 22.51 -12.89 14.96
N GLU A 240 22.75 -14.08 14.43
CA GLU A 240 24.00 -14.44 13.78
C GLU A 240 23.98 -14.14 12.27
N LEU A 241 25.16 -13.92 11.69
CA LEU A 241 25.30 -13.80 10.23
C LEU A 241 25.30 -15.21 9.61
N PRO A 242 24.30 -15.61 8.80
CA PRO A 242 24.19 -17.00 8.34
C PRO A 242 25.26 -17.38 7.30
N GLU A 243 25.79 -16.42 6.55
CA GLU A 243 26.86 -16.61 5.55
C GLU A 243 27.63 -15.30 5.30
N GLU A 244 28.86 -15.39 4.80
CA GLU A 244 29.76 -14.25 4.55
C GLU A 244 29.89 -13.91 3.05
N THR A 245 28.79 -13.97 2.31
CA THR A 245 28.76 -13.70 0.85
C THR A 245 28.57 -12.22 0.50
N GLY A 246 28.16 -11.39 1.47
CA GLY A 246 27.77 -9.99 1.22
C GLY A 246 26.32 -9.82 0.72
N HIS A 247 25.54 -10.90 0.70
CA HIS A 247 24.15 -10.93 0.23
C HIS A 247 23.11 -11.18 1.35
N ILE A 248 23.44 -10.78 2.59
CA ILE A 248 22.54 -10.84 3.74
C ILE A 248 22.22 -9.44 4.24
N ILE A 249 20.94 -9.20 4.55
CA ILE A 249 20.41 -8.00 5.20
C ILE A 249 19.81 -8.43 6.56
N PHE A 250 20.07 -7.64 7.60
CA PHE A 250 19.39 -7.80 8.89
C PHE A 250 18.15 -6.90 8.96
N GLN A 251 17.09 -7.41 9.57
CA GLN A 251 15.83 -6.68 9.73
C GLN A 251 15.31 -6.69 11.17
N LEU A 252 14.67 -5.58 11.53
CA LEU A 252 13.92 -5.38 12.78
C LEU A 252 12.76 -4.42 12.53
N HIS A 253 11.82 -4.35 13.46
CA HIS A 253 10.68 -3.43 13.44
C HIS A 253 10.78 -2.41 14.58
N SER A 254 10.06 -1.28 14.45
CA SER A 254 10.08 -0.23 15.47
C SER A 254 8.78 0.57 15.52
N TYR A 255 8.08 0.47 16.65
CA TYR A 255 6.83 1.17 16.94
C TYR A 255 6.87 1.87 18.31
N PRO A 256 7.74 2.87 18.51
CA PRO A 256 7.87 3.54 19.79
C PRO A 256 6.69 4.49 20.06
N ASN A 257 6.53 4.87 21.33
CA ASN A 257 5.54 5.83 21.78
C ASN A 257 6.04 7.27 21.55
N TRP A 258 5.43 8.01 20.62
CA TRP A 258 5.83 9.36 20.24
C TRP A 258 5.13 10.43 21.09
N THR A 259 5.50 10.58 22.37
CA THR A 259 4.79 11.51 23.29
C THR A 259 5.06 13.00 23.03
N SER A 260 6.16 13.34 22.35
CA SER A 260 6.54 14.70 21.97
C SER A 260 7.65 14.66 20.91
N GLU A 261 7.93 15.77 20.22
CA GLU A 261 9.04 15.87 19.25
C GLU A 261 10.39 15.50 19.90
N SER A 262 10.67 16.01 21.09
CA SER A 262 11.91 15.71 21.84
C SER A 262 12.02 14.24 22.24
N ASN A 263 10.91 13.62 22.66
CA ASN A 263 10.89 12.20 22.97
C ASN A 263 11.08 11.36 21.71
N ALA A 264 10.39 11.68 20.61
CA ALA A 264 10.56 10.99 19.34
C ALA A 264 11.99 11.03 18.84
N LYS A 265 12.62 12.20 18.91
CA LYS A 265 14.04 12.36 18.60
C LYS A 265 14.91 11.40 19.42
N ASN A 266 14.72 11.35 20.73
CA ASN A 266 15.51 10.51 21.63
C ASN A 266 15.32 9.01 21.35
N GLU A 267 14.08 8.56 21.13
CA GLU A 267 13.78 7.16 20.80
C GLU A 267 14.46 6.76 19.47
N ILE A 268 14.39 7.61 18.45
CA ILE A 268 15.01 7.38 17.14
C ILE A 268 16.54 7.35 17.25
N ASP A 269 17.14 8.30 17.97
CA ASP A 269 18.60 8.32 18.18
C ASP A 269 19.06 7.05 18.91
N ASN A 270 18.33 6.61 19.93
CA ASN A 270 18.62 5.37 20.67
C ASN A 270 18.51 4.13 19.78
N LEU A 271 17.45 4.03 18.97
CA LEU A 271 17.26 2.95 18.00
C LEU A 271 18.45 2.86 17.04
N LEU A 272 18.83 3.96 16.40
CA LEU A 272 19.91 3.99 15.42
C LEU A 272 21.28 3.74 16.06
N ASN A 273 21.50 4.22 17.29
CA ASN A 273 22.71 3.90 18.05
C ASN A 273 22.80 2.39 18.36
N ASN A 274 21.68 1.75 18.71
CA ASN A 274 21.63 0.31 18.93
C ASN A 274 21.88 -0.47 17.63
N ILE A 275 21.26 -0.08 16.52
CA ILE A 275 21.49 -0.68 15.19
C ILE A 275 22.98 -0.58 14.81
N LYS A 276 23.56 0.61 14.95
CA LYS A 276 24.96 0.87 14.62
C LYS A 276 25.92 0.04 15.47
N LYS A 277 25.63 -0.07 16.77
CA LYS A 277 26.49 -0.79 17.72
C LYS A 277 26.43 -2.31 17.52
N ASN A 278 25.25 -2.85 17.22
CA ASN A 278 25.04 -4.30 17.31
C ASN A 278 24.88 -5.00 15.96
N LEU A 279 24.48 -4.32 14.88
CA LEU A 279 24.15 -4.95 13.58
C LEU A 279 25.02 -4.45 12.42
N LEU A 280 25.17 -3.12 12.25
CA LEU A 280 25.73 -2.53 11.01
C LEU A 280 27.20 -2.89 10.73
N ASN A 281 27.93 -3.41 11.71
CA ASN A 281 29.29 -3.91 11.51
C ASN A 281 29.33 -5.31 10.85
N ARG A 282 28.19 -5.99 10.71
CA ARG A 282 28.09 -7.37 10.21
C ARG A 282 27.29 -7.48 8.91
N ALA A 283 26.19 -6.74 8.80
CA ALA A 283 25.36 -6.68 7.60
C ALA A 283 24.64 -5.32 7.51
N PRO A 284 24.23 -4.87 6.30
CA PRO A 284 23.29 -3.75 6.17
C PRO A 284 21.96 -4.07 6.86
N VAL A 285 21.26 -3.03 7.30
CA VAL A 285 20.06 -3.15 8.12
C VAL A 285 18.88 -2.44 7.47
N ILE A 286 17.70 -3.04 7.57
CA ILE A 286 16.43 -2.38 7.29
C ILE A 286 15.54 -2.36 8.53
N ILE A 287 14.82 -1.25 8.71
CA ILE A 287 13.65 -1.17 9.59
C ILE A 287 12.47 -1.61 8.72
N GLY A 288 12.11 -2.89 8.84
CA GLY A 288 11.11 -3.57 8.01
C GLY A 288 9.69 -3.06 8.20
N GLU A 289 9.42 -2.55 9.39
CA GLU A 289 8.15 -1.96 9.75
C GLU A 289 8.33 -0.83 10.76
N TYR A 290 7.65 0.28 10.51
CA TYR A 290 7.46 1.39 11.42
C TYR A 290 6.19 2.15 11.03
N ALA A 291 5.56 2.83 11.99
CA ALA A 291 4.36 3.61 11.72
C ALA A 291 4.18 4.80 12.69
N THR A 292 3.07 5.51 12.51
CA THR A 292 2.62 6.58 13.40
C THR A 292 1.81 6.07 14.59
N PHE A 293 1.74 4.77 14.82
CA PHE A 293 1.05 4.14 15.96
C PHE A 293 2.01 3.24 16.76
N THR A 294 1.65 2.89 18.00
CA THR A 294 2.55 2.20 18.94
C THR A 294 2.49 0.68 18.93
N THR A 295 1.33 0.09 18.60
CA THR A 295 1.09 -1.34 18.46
C THR A 295 -0.13 -1.52 17.55
N TRP A 296 -0.37 -2.67 16.92
CA TRP A 296 -1.64 -2.91 16.19
C TRP A 296 -2.41 -4.13 16.74
N PRO A 297 -3.74 -4.04 16.93
CA PRO A 297 -4.57 -2.83 16.84
C PRO A 297 -4.17 -1.80 17.92
N SER A 298 -3.94 -0.55 17.50
CA SER A 298 -3.44 0.51 18.38
C SER A 298 -4.58 1.15 19.15
N ASN A 299 -4.32 1.56 20.40
CA ASN A 299 -5.17 2.52 21.10
C ASN A 299 -4.84 3.98 20.74
N ILE A 300 -3.69 4.23 20.09
CA ILE A 300 -3.19 5.56 19.77
C ILE A 300 -2.50 5.54 18.39
N ASP A 301 -3.10 6.24 17.44
CA ASP A 301 -2.46 6.62 16.19
C ASP A 301 -2.16 8.12 16.22
N TYR A 302 -0.87 8.47 16.37
CA TYR A 302 -0.43 9.85 16.47
C TYR A 302 -0.74 10.64 15.22
N TYR A 303 -0.85 10.02 14.04
CA TYR A 303 -1.26 10.76 12.85
C TYR A 303 -2.62 11.44 13.04
N ASN A 304 -3.53 10.76 13.74
CA ASN A 304 -4.87 11.27 14.05
C ASN A 304 -4.92 12.09 15.35
N THR A 305 -4.18 11.69 16.39
CA THR A 305 -4.26 12.34 17.72
C THR A 305 -3.27 13.49 17.92
N ASP A 306 -2.10 13.44 17.28
CA ASP A 306 -1.05 14.47 17.35
C ASP A 306 -0.22 14.49 16.04
N ARG A 307 -0.86 14.95 14.96
CA ARG A 307 -0.28 14.94 13.60
C ARG A 307 1.06 15.64 13.52
N LYS A 308 1.28 16.68 14.33
CA LYS A 308 2.55 17.41 14.36
C LYS A 308 3.69 16.50 14.82
N VAL A 309 3.51 15.82 15.96
CA VAL A 309 4.53 14.89 16.48
C VAL A 309 4.72 13.70 15.55
N ALA A 310 3.63 13.17 14.98
CA ALA A 310 3.71 12.06 14.02
C ALA A 310 4.56 12.43 12.79
N LEU A 311 4.28 13.56 12.14
CA LEU A 311 5.04 14.00 10.97
C LEU A 311 6.50 14.32 11.33
N TYR A 312 6.76 14.91 12.49
CA TYR A 312 8.13 15.12 12.98
C TYR A 312 8.89 13.80 13.15
N ALA A 313 8.29 12.82 13.81
CA ALA A 313 8.93 11.52 14.06
C ALA A 313 9.26 10.80 12.75
N MET A 314 8.34 10.83 11.79
CA MET A 314 8.50 10.19 10.48
C MET A 314 9.58 10.88 9.63
N ASP A 315 9.62 12.22 9.61
CA ASP A 315 10.70 12.99 8.95
C ASP A 315 12.07 12.66 9.58
N TYR A 316 12.15 12.73 10.90
CA TYR A 316 13.40 12.52 11.62
C TYR A 316 13.93 11.10 11.46
N LEU A 317 13.05 10.09 11.57
CA LEU A 317 13.42 8.68 11.42
C LEU A 317 13.99 8.39 10.03
N VAL A 318 13.28 8.78 8.96
CA VAL A 318 13.72 8.50 7.59
C VAL A 318 15.04 9.22 7.30
N LYS A 319 15.17 10.49 7.70
CA LYS A 319 16.40 11.25 7.51
C LYS A 319 17.59 10.61 8.24
N LYS A 320 17.42 10.23 9.50
CA LYS A 320 18.48 9.62 10.31
C LYS A 320 18.80 8.19 9.90
N ALA A 321 17.83 7.42 9.45
CA ALA A 321 18.07 6.11 8.86
C ALA A 321 18.93 6.23 7.59
N LYS A 322 18.58 7.16 6.67
CA LYS A 322 19.39 7.45 5.48
C LYS A 322 20.82 7.86 5.82
N GLU A 323 21.01 8.79 6.77
CA GLU A 323 22.34 9.24 7.22
C GLU A 323 23.22 8.09 7.76
N ASN A 324 22.60 7.03 8.30
CA ASN A 324 23.29 5.86 8.84
C ASN A 324 23.32 4.65 7.88
N GLY A 325 22.79 4.78 6.66
CA GLY A 325 22.72 3.69 5.69
C GLY A 325 21.75 2.56 6.08
N VAL A 326 20.68 2.89 6.78
CA VAL A 326 19.60 1.98 7.20
C VAL A 326 18.40 2.20 6.28
N GLY A 327 17.86 1.12 5.70
CA GLY A 327 16.63 1.17 4.90
C GLY A 327 15.37 1.20 5.77
N THR A 328 14.25 1.69 5.23
CA THR A 328 13.01 1.87 6.01
C THR A 328 11.78 1.50 5.19
N PHE A 329 10.84 0.75 5.78
CA PHE A 329 9.58 0.36 5.17
C PHE A 329 8.39 0.75 6.05
N TYR A 330 7.61 1.74 5.62
CA TYR A 330 6.46 2.24 6.39
C TYR A 330 5.33 1.19 6.40
N TRP A 331 4.69 0.95 7.53
CA TRP A 331 3.67 -0.09 7.68
C TRP A 331 2.26 0.42 7.34
N MET A 332 1.65 -0.16 6.29
CA MET A 332 0.29 0.18 5.85
C MET A 332 0.11 1.71 5.71
N GLY A 333 -0.98 2.29 6.21
CA GLY A 333 -1.25 3.73 6.06
C GLY A 333 -1.07 4.20 4.62
N LEU A 334 -0.84 5.50 4.43
CA LEU A 334 -0.63 6.17 3.13
C LEU A 334 -1.83 6.02 2.17
N SER A 335 -2.02 4.81 1.63
CA SER A 335 -3.18 4.34 0.87
C SER A 335 -3.69 3.03 1.49
N ASP A 336 -4.89 3.06 2.08
CA ASP A 336 -5.43 1.93 2.84
C ASP A 336 -6.92 1.70 2.52
N GLY A 337 -7.37 0.45 2.58
CA GLY A 337 -8.73 0.06 2.24
C GLY A 337 -9.10 0.45 0.80
N THR A 338 -10.28 1.08 0.63
CA THR A 338 -10.80 1.45 -0.69
C THR A 338 -9.91 2.43 -1.45
N TYR A 339 -9.07 3.20 -0.77
CA TYR A 339 -8.12 4.12 -1.41
C TYR A 339 -7.05 3.39 -2.24
N ARG A 340 -6.78 2.11 -1.96
CA ARG A 340 -5.88 1.28 -2.77
C ARG A 340 -6.47 0.95 -4.14
N THR A 341 -7.79 0.76 -4.21
CA THR A 341 -8.52 0.56 -5.47
C THR A 341 -8.61 1.84 -6.28
N LEU A 342 -8.64 2.99 -5.60
CA LEU A 342 -8.65 4.32 -6.22
C LEU A 342 -7.30 4.78 -6.77
N PRO A 343 -6.24 3.98 -6.63
CA PRO A 343 -4.91 4.46 -6.19
C PRO A 343 -4.85 5.94 -5.76
N ALA A 344 -5.21 6.20 -4.51
CA ALA A 344 -5.07 7.51 -3.88
C ALA A 344 -4.43 7.41 -2.50
N PHE A 345 -3.77 8.49 -2.08
CA PHE A 345 -3.29 8.68 -0.72
C PHE A 345 -4.37 9.37 0.13
N HIS A 346 -4.82 8.70 1.20
CA HIS A 346 -5.62 9.34 2.25
C HIS A 346 -4.74 10.04 3.30
N GLN A 347 -3.43 9.74 3.31
CA GLN A 347 -2.40 10.41 4.11
C GLN A 347 -1.30 11.01 3.20
N ALA A 348 -1.71 11.85 2.25
CA ALA A 348 -0.81 12.39 1.22
C ALA A 348 0.33 13.27 1.78
N ASP A 349 0.09 14.01 2.86
CA ASP A 349 1.11 14.80 3.55
C ASP A 349 2.12 13.92 4.29
N LEU A 350 1.68 12.78 4.84
CA LEU A 350 2.60 11.80 5.42
C LEU A 350 3.47 11.17 4.33
N ALA A 351 2.89 10.76 3.19
CA ALA A 351 3.67 10.27 2.05
C ALA A 351 4.71 11.32 1.61
N GLN A 352 4.30 12.57 1.44
CA GLN A 352 5.21 13.69 1.14
C GLN A 352 6.31 13.87 2.20
N THR A 353 5.98 13.70 3.47
CA THR A 353 6.93 13.82 4.59
C THR A 353 8.03 12.76 4.47
N LEU A 354 7.66 11.50 4.25
CA LEU A 354 8.63 10.41 4.08
C LEU A 354 9.56 10.66 2.87
N ILE A 355 8.99 11.05 1.74
CA ILE A 355 9.73 11.28 0.49
C ILE A 355 10.63 12.50 0.62
N LYS A 356 10.13 13.60 1.19
CA LYS A 356 10.94 14.80 1.45
C LYS A 356 12.09 14.52 2.41
N ALA A 357 11.86 13.74 3.47
CA ALA A 357 12.88 13.39 4.44
C ALA A 357 14.05 12.63 3.79
N TYR A 358 13.75 11.75 2.84
CA TYR A 358 14.78 11.00 2.13
C TYR A 358 15.42 11.80 0.99
N TYR A 359 14.65 12.39 0.08
CA TYR A 359 15.18 13.02 -1.15
C TYR A 359 15.45 14.51 -1.02
N GLY A 360 15.01 15.16 0.06
CA GLY A 360 15.15 16.60 0.30
C GLY A 360 14.11 17.47 -0.40
N SER A 361 13.33 16.93 -1.33
CA SER A 361 12.24 17.60 -2.03
C SER A 361 11.15 16.60 -2.42
N THR A 362 9.94 17.12 -2.69
CA THR A 362 8.83 16.38 -3.31
C THR A 362 8.64 16.72 -4.80
N ASP A 363 9.50 17.58 -5.36
CA ASP A 363 9.41 18.03 -6.75
C ASP A 363 9.49 16.85 -7.74
N GLY A 364 8.55 16.81 -8.68
CA GLY A 364 8.47 15.75 -9.70
C GLY A 364 7.75 14.48 -9.26
N TYR A 365 7.35 14.36 -7.99
CA TYR A 365 6.53 13.26 -7.49
C TYR A 365 5.04 13.62 -7.48
N LYS A 366 4.18 12.60 -7.51
CA LYS A 366 2.72 12.75 -7.52
C LYS A 366 2.09 12.10 -6.29
N TYR A 367 1.14 12.79 -5.69
CA TYR A 367 0.40 12.32 -4.50
C TYR A 367 -1.10 12.46 -4.74
N PRO A 368 -1.67 11.68 -5.67
CA PRO A 368 -3.10 11.76 -5.95
C PRO A 368 -3.90 11.47 -4.67
N THR A 369 -4.91 12.29 -4.44
CA THR A 369 -5.84 12.20 -3.32
C THR A 369 -7.19 11.71 -3.83
N PRO A 370 -8.12 11.31 -2.96
CA PRO A 370 -9.45 10.90 -3.40
C PRO A 370 -10.19 11.98 -4.21
N ASP A 371 -9.91 13.26 -3.93
CA ASP A 371 -10.51 14.38 -4.63
C ASP A 371 -10.01 14.53 -6.08
N ASP A 372 -8.91 13.88 -6.46
CA ASP A 372 -8.39 13.85 -7.83
C ASP A 372 -9.15 12.85 -8.73
N TYR A 373 -10.09 12.11 -8.17
CA TYR A 373 -10.89 11.12 -8.90
C TYR A 373 -12.36 11.49 -8.91
N GLN A 374 -13.02 11.20 -10.02
CA GLN A 374 -14.47 11.17 -10.11
C GLN A 374 -14.92 9.73 -9.92
N THR A 375 -15.67 9.49 -8.84
CA THR A 375 -16.26 8.17 -8.57
C THR A 375 -17.74 8.24 -8.85
N VAL A 376 -18.19 7.40 -9.78
CA VAL A 376 -19.61 7.22 -10.09
C VAL A 376 -20.09 5.96 -9.40
N TYR A 377 -21.08 6.08 -8.54
CA TYR A 377 -21.71 4.94 -7.87
C TYR A 377 -22.95 4.53 -8.63
N THR A 378 -23.04 3.27 -9.05
CA THR A 378 -24.27 2.68 -9.60
C THR A 378 -25.01 1.98 -8.48
N ILE A 379 -26.21 2.47 -8.18
CA ILE A 379 -27.06 1.98 -7.09
C ILE A 379 -28.24 1.25 -7.67
N ASN A 380 -28.45 -0.01 -7.27
CA ASN A 380 -29.64 -0.77 -7.61
C ASN A 380 -30.50 -0.94 -6.36
N TYR A 381 -31.61 -0.23 -6.30
CA TYR A 381 -32.64 -0.40 -5.27
C TYR A 381 -33.48 -1.64 -5.60
N ASN A 382 -33.54 -2.58 -4.67
CA ASN A 382 -34.26 -3.85 -4.82
C ASN A 382 -35.46 -3.98 -3.88
N SER A 383 -35.64 -2.99 -2.99
CA SER A 383 -36.78 -2.88 -2.09
C SER A 383 -37.32 -1.46 -2.10
N GLN A 384 -38.64 -1.35 -1.92
CA GLN A 384 -39.28 -0.10 -1.55
C GLN A 384 -38.66 0.43 -0.24
N TRP A 385 -38.48 1.76 -0.15
CA TRP A 385 -37.79 2.43 0.95
C TRP A 385 -36.31 2.03 1.11
N GLY A 386 -35.71 1.42 0.09
CA GLY A 386 -34.27 1.14 0.11
C GLY A 386 -33.47 2.42 0.32
N GLU A 387 -32.41 2.35 1.10
CA GLU A 387 -31.59 3.48 1.54
C GLU A 387 -30.13 3.25 1.19
N LEU A 388 -29.54 4.22 0.49
CA LEU A 388 -28.10 4.36 0.33
C LEU A 388 -27.61 5.41 1.34
N PHE A 389 -26.56 5.11 2.11
CA PHE A 389 -25.94 6.15 2.93
C PHE A 389 -25.14 7.12 2.09
N LEU A 390 -25.38 8.41 2.30
CA LEU A 390 -24.60 9.54 1.80
C LEU A 390 -23.72 10.15 2.90
N TYR A 391 -24.03 9.85 4.16
CA TYR A 391 -23.22 10.13 5.34
C TYR A 391 -23.58 9.15 6.45
N GLY A 392 -22.59 8.68 7.20
CA GLY A 392 -22.78 7.79 8.34
C GLY A 392 -23.15 6.36 7.95
N GLY A 393 -23.88 5.67 8.83
CA GLY A 393 -24.29 4.28 8.68
C GLY A 393 -25.17 3.81 9.82
N TRP A 394 -25.67 2.57 9.77
CA TRP A 394 -26.57 2.03 10.80
C TRP A 394 -25.95 2.00 12.20
N ASN A 395 -24.66 1.66 12.28
CA ASN A 395 -23.89 1.58 13.53
C ASN A 395 -23.10 2.85 13.83
N ASN A 396 -23.33 3.94 13.09
CA ASN A 396 -22.55 5.16 13.25
C ASN A 396 -22.86 5.82 14.62
N THR A 397 -21.83 5.97 15.44
CA THR A 397 -21.91 6.63 16.76
C THR A 397 -21.44 8.08 16.70
N THR A 398 -20.88 8.51 15.57
CA THR A 398 -20.41 9.88 15.35
C THR A 398 -21.45 10.71 14.61
N SER A 399 -21.58 11.99 14.98
CA SER A 399 -22.51 12.93 14.36
C SER A 399 -21.79 14.24 14.07
N PHE A 400 -22.16 14.95 13.00
CA PHE A 400 -21.77 16.35 12.85
C PHE A 400 -22.82 17.28 13.46
N LYS A 401 -22.43 18.52 13.75
CA LYS A 401 -23.31 19.55 14.30
C LYS A 401 -23.89 20.42 13.20
N LEU A 402 -25.18 20.76 13.32
CA LEU A 402 -25.84 21.71 12.41
C LEU A 402 -25.34 23.15 12.58
N SER A 403 -24.55 23.44 13.61
CA SER A 403 -23.75 24.68 13.68
C SER A 403 -22.67 24.75 12.61
N ASP A 404 -22.21 23.60 12.13
CA ASP A 404 -21.06 23.49 11.24
C ASP A 404 -21.50 23.18 9.80
N TYR A 405 -22.68 22.60 9.62
CA TYR A 405 -23.23 22.17 8.33
C TYR A 405 -24.66 22.64 8.11
N LYS A 406 -24.95 23.12 6.89
CA LYS A 406 -26.27 23.68 6.54
C LYS A 406 -27.03 22.90 5.48
N SER A 407 -26.36 22.20 4.58
CA SER A 407 -27.04 21.52 3.47
C SER A 407 -26.24 20.35 2.89
N ILE A 408 -26.88 19.61 1.98
CA ILE A 408 -26.27 18.57 1.16
C ILE A 408 -26.52 18.85 -0.31
N ARG A 409 -25.49 18.73 -1.16
CA ARG A 409 -25.59 18.70 -2.61
C ARG A 409 -25.45 17.27 -3.10
N VAL A 410 -26.37 16.83 -3.96
CA VAL A 410 -26.37 15.50 -4.58
C VAL A 410 -26.47 15.67 -6.08
N GLU A 411 -25.58 15.01 -6.82
CA GLU A 411 -25.55 14.98 -8.28
C GLU A 411 -25.79 13.56 -8.78
N LEU A 412 -26.91 13.36 -9.47
CA LEU A 412 -27.30 12.09 -10.06
C LEU A 412 -27.07 12.11 -11.58
N ASP A 413 -27.29 10.99 -12.25
CA ASP A 413 -27.24 10.91 -13.72
C ASP A 413 -28.50 11.43 -14.42
N ASN A 414 -29.61 11.59 -13.69
CA ASN A 414 -30.88 12.05 -14.23
C ASN A 414 -31.74 12.72 -13.13
N ASP A 415 -32.89 13.25 -13.51
CA ASP A 415 -33.94 13.64 -12.57
C ASP A 415 -34.63 12.40 -11.98
N TYR A 416 -34.61 12.31 -10.65
CA TYR A 416 -35.28 11.27 -9.86
C TYR A 416 -36.21 11.86 -8.79
N SER A 417 -36.65 13.12 -8.94
CA SER A 417 -37.48 13.82 -7.94
C SER A 417 -38.82 13.16 -7.63
N ASP A 418 -39.32 12.30 -8.53
CA ASP A 418 -40.52 11.48 -8.35
C ASP A 418 -40.23 10.08 -7.79
N LYS A 419 -38.96 9.71 -7.65
CA LYS A 419 -38.52 8.33 -7.31
C LYS A 419 -37.59 8.24 -6.11
N LEU A 420 -36.87 9.31 -5.80
CA LEU A 420 -35.87 9.36 -4.74
C LEU A 420 -36.09 10.61 -3.88
N GLN A 421 -35.71 10.50 -2.60
CA GLN A 421 -35.67 11.63 -1.67
C GLN A 421 -34.46 11.54 -0.75
N ILE A 422 -34.09 12.67 -0.15
CA ILE A 422 -33.12 12.68 0.94
C ILE A 422 -33.84 12.49 2.27
N LYS A 423 -33.36 11.53 3.06
CA LYS A 423 -33.76 11.34 4.45
C LYS A 423 -32.58 11.66 5.37
N VAL A 424 -32.79 12.58 6.30
CA VAL A 424 -31.77 13.01 7.27
C VAL A 424 -32.20 12.55 8.66
N TYR A 425 -31.27 11.91 9.38
CA TYR A 425 -31.50 11.44 10.75
C TYR A 425 -30.75 12.33 11.73
N GLY A 426 -31.53 13.07 12.51
CA GLY A 426 -31.07 14.04 13.50
C GLY A 426 -30.79 13.45 14.88
N ASP A 427 -31.02 14.23 15.92
CA ASP A 427 -30.80 13.85 17.32
C ASP A 427 -31.56 12.56 17.70
N ILE A 428 -30.96 11.77 18.59
CA ILE A 428 -31.56 10.56 19.13
C ILE A 428 -32.62 10.96 20.16
N ILE A 429 -33.86 10.56 19.93
CA ILE A 429 -35.03 10.88 20.75
C ILE A 429 -35.55 9.67 21.55
N GLY A 430 -34.92 8.51 21.42
CA GLY A 430 -35.28 7.31 22.15
C GLY A 430 -34.82 6.04 21.46
N LYS A 431 -35.59 4.96 21.65
CA LYS A 431 -35.40 3.68 20.97
C LYS A 431 -36.68 3.27 20.24
N ASN A 432 -36.53 2.55 19.14
CA ASN A 432 -37.62 1.84 18.46
C ASN A 432 -37.93 0.54 19.21
N ASP A 433 -39.02 -0.13 18.82
CA ASP A 433 -39.49 -1.36 19.48
C ASP A 433 -38.49 -2.53 19.36
N ASP A 434 -37.66 -2.51 18.32
CA ASP A 434 -36.56 -3.46 18.11
C ASP A 434 -35.27 -3.10 18.90
N GLY A 435 -35.31 -2.03 19.69
CA GLY A 435 -34.19 -1.53 20.49
C GLY A 435 -33.20 -0.64 19.74
N SER A 436 -33.37 -0.41 18.43
CA SER A 436 -32.53 0.49 17.64
C SER A 436 -32.75 1.96 18.04
N ALA A 437 -31.78 2.83 17.77
CA ALA A 437 -31.91 4.26 18.08
C ALA A 437 -33.02 4.91 17.24
N LYS A 438 -33.95 5.61 17.91
CA LYS A 438 -34.98 6.42 17.27
C LYS A 438 -34.46 7.84 17.10
N HIS A 439 -34.50 8.36 15.89
CA HIS A 439 -34.00 9.69 15.56
C HIS A 439 -35.14 10.65 15.23
N ASN A 440 -34.89 11.94 15.40
CA ASN A 440 -35.57 12.97 14.62
C ASN A 440 -35.31 12.76 13.13
N GLU A 441 -36.29 13.04 12.27
CA GLU A 441 -36.16 12.79 10.83
C GLU A 441 -36.63 14.00 10.01
N GLN A 442 -35.90 14.29 8.94
CA GLN A 442 -36.30 15.23 7.90
C GLN A 442 -36.30 14.49 6.56
N TYR A 443 -37.39 14.64 5.81
CA TYR A 443 -37.55 14.13 4.46
C TYR A 443 -37.54 15.32 3.49
N ILE A 444 -36.68 15.29 2.49
CA ILE A 444 -36.48 16.39 1.54
C ILE A 444 -36.57 15.83 0.12
N ALA A 445 -37.53 16.33 -0.66
CA ALA A 445 -37.65 15.97 -2.07
C ALA A 445 -36.45 16.50 -2.88
N LEU A 446 -36.02 15.74 -3.89
CA LEU A 446 -35.05 16.25 -4.85
C LEU A 446 -35.69 17.36 -5.72
N GLN A 447 -34.86 18.23 -6.28
CA GLN A 447 -35.30 19.31 -7.15
C GLN A 447 -35.80 18.76 -8.49
N ALA A 448 -37.08 18.98 -8.80
CA ALA A 448 -37.69 18.54 -10.05
C ALA A 448 -37.04 19.18 -11.28
N GLY A 449 -36.88 18.39 -12.35
CA GLY A 449 -36.24 18.80 -13.60
C GLY A 449 -34.73 18.93 -13.54
N SER A 450 -34.08 18.49 -12.46
CA SER A 450 -32.64 18.64 -12.25
C SER A 450 -31.99 17.32 -11.82
N ALA A 451 -30.81 17.04 -12.39
CA ALA A 451 -29.94 15.97 -11.90
C ALA A 451 -29.16 16.38 -10.62
N THR A 452 -29.13 17.67 -10.30
CA THR A 452 -28.45 18.23 -9.13
C THR A 452 -29.46 18.83 -8.17
N SER A 453 -29.36 18.48 -6.89
CA SER A 453 -30.19 19.04 -5.83
C SER A 453 -29.31 19.53 -4.67
N THR A 454 -29.52 20.77 -4.22
CA THR A 454 -28.94 21.30 -2.97
C THR A 454 -30.06 21.49 -1.96
N LEU A 455 -29.94 20.83 -0.81
CA LEU A 455 -31.05 20.58 0.11
C LEU A 455 -30.67 20.95 1.54
N ASP A 456 -31.40 21.89 2.13
CA ASP A 456 -31.09 22.47 3.44
C ASP A 456 -31.56 21.60 4.60
N PHE A 457 -30.74 21.56 5.65
CA PHE A 457 -31.06 20.90 6.92
C PHE A 457 -31.94 21.80 7.79
N ASP A 458 -33.02 21.24 8.31
CA ASP A 458 -33.96 21.94 9.18
C ASP A 458 -33.69 21.58 10.65
N ALA A 459 -32.95 22.45 11.33
CA ALA A 459 -32.62 22.28 12.75
C ALA A 459 -33.88 22.21 13.65
N THR A 460 -35.01 22.78 13.22
CA THR A 460 -36.27 22.69 13.99
C THR A 460 -36.87 21.29 13.97
N LYS A 461 -36.56 20.49 12.94
CA LYS A 461 -36.95 19.08 12.84
C LYS A 461 -35.89 18.15 13.38
N LEU A 462 -34.62 18.42 13.06
CA LEU A 462 -33.51 17.51 13.32
C LEU A 462 -32.92 17.65 14.74
N GLY A 463 -33.04 18.82 15.37
CA GLY A 463 -32.33 19.15 16.60
C GLY A 463 -30.97 19.77 16.31
N SER A 464 -29.92 19.29 17.00
CA SER A 464 -28.57 19.88 16.97
C SER A 464 -27.55 19.10 16.13
N SER A 465 -27.78 17.81 15.92
CA SER A 465 -26.80 16.90 15.30
C SER A 465 -27.43 16.11 14.16
N VAL A 466 -26.61 15.68 13.20
CA VAL A 466 -26.98 14.73 12.16
C VAL A 466 -26.09 13.50 12.25
N TYR A 467 -26.71 12.32 12.37
CA TYR A 467 -26.02 11.04 12.53
C TYR A 467 -25.84 10.30 11.21
N ARG A 468 -26.77 10.49 10.27
CA ARG A 468 -26.74 9.85 8.95
C ARG A 468 -27.67 10.57 7.98
N ILE A 469 -27.33 10.46 6.70
CA ILE A 469 -28.11 10.99 5.57
C ILE A 469 -28.23 9.87 4.55
N THR A 470 -29.43 9.64 4.02
CA THR A 470 -29.67 8.61 3.01
C THR A 470 -30.34 9.15 1.76
N LEU A 471 -29.96 8.59 0.61
CA LEU A 471 -30.72 8.66 -0.63
C LEU A 471 -31.70 7.47 -0.63
N GLN A 472 -32.97 7.77 -0.39
CA GLN A 472 -34.02 6.78 -0.16
C GLN A 472 -34.92 6.65 -1.39
N ALA A 473 -35.22 5.41 -1.78
CA ALA A 473 -36.21 5.12 -2.82
C ALA A 473 -37.64 5.31 -2.32
N LEU A 474 -38.46 5.96 -3.15
CA LEU A 474 -39.91 6.05 -2.97
C LEU A 474 -40.58 4.74 -3.44
N GLU A 475 -41.86 4.58 -3.08
CA GLU A 475 -42.63 3.37 -3.33
C GLU A 475 -42.73 2.99 -4.83
N GLY A 476 -42.51 1.70 -5.15
CA GLY A 476 -43.08 1.10 -6.36
C GLY A 476 -42.18 0.76 -7.55
N THR A 477 -40.84 0.61 -7.45
CA THR A 477 -40.08 -0.17 -8.47
C THR A 477 -38.63 -0.46 -8.08
N ALA A 478 -38.09 -1.55 -8.64
CA ALA A 478 -36.64 -1.71 -8.77
C ALA A 478 -36.09 -0.54 -9.60
N LEU A 479 -35.09 0.15 -9.07
CA LEU A 479 -34.55 1.38 -9.66
C LEU A 479 -33.03 1.28 -9.72
N THR A 480 -32.46 1.62 -10.86
CA THR A 480 -31.03 1.88 -10.99
C THR A 480 -30.83 3.38 -11.12
N ALA A 481 -30.03 3.97 -10.23
CA ALA A 481 -29.61 5.36 -10.32
C ALA A 481 -28.08 5.43 -10.25
N LYS A 482 -27.48 6.44 -10.87
CA LYS A 482 -26.06 6.72 -10.69
C LYS A 482 -25.87 7.99 -9.89
N LEU A 483 -25.04 7.92 -8.85
CA LEU A 483 -24.60 9.05 -8.05
C LEU A 483 -23.22 9.48 -8.53
N ASN A 484 -23.14 10.68 -9.10
CA ASN A 484 -21.93 11.27 -9.67
C ASN A 484 -21.13 12.05 -8.64
N ASP A 485 -21.79 12.75 -7.72
CA ASP A 485 -21.15 13.49 -6.63
C ASP A 485 -22.10 13.66 -5.44
N VAL A 486 -21.52 13.76 -4.23
CA VAL A 486 -22.24 14.11 -3.01
C VAL A 486 -21.37 14.95 -2.10
N LYS A 487 -21.89 16.10 -1.67
CA LYS A 487 -21.17 17.07 -0.85
C LYS A 487 -22.02 17.54 0.32
N LEU A 488 -21.47 17.46 1.53
CA LEU A 488 -21.96 18.18 2.69
C LEU A 488 -21.44 19.61 2.62
N ILE A 489 -22.34 20.59 2.78
CA ILE A 489 -22.02 22.01 2.69
C ILE A 489 -21.99 22.58 4.11
N LYS A 490 -20.84 23.15 4.47
CA LYS A 490 -20.64 23.81 5.76
C LYS A 490 -21.34 25.17 5.82
N THR A 491 -21.51 25.70 7.03
CA THR A 491 -22.10 27.03 7.24
C THR A 491 -21.28 28.15 6.59
N ASP A 492 -19.98 27.94 6.37
CA ASP A 492 -19.06 28.84 5.66
C ASP A 492 -18.99 28.61 4.12
N ASP A 493 -19.93 27.84 3.56
CA ASP A 493 -20.01 27.46 2.14
C ASP A 493 -18.91 26.52 1.63
N THR A 494 -18.01 26.05 2.50
CA THR A 494 -17.05 25.00 2.10
C THR A 494 -17.73 23.64 1.94
N GLU A 495 -17.31 22.89 0.93
CA GLU A 495 -17.85 21.57 0.65
C GLU A 495 -16.93 20.46 1.17
N VAL A 496 -17.53 19.41 1.72
CA VAL A 496 -16.85 18.18 2.15
C VAL A 496 -17.52 17.00 1.46
N SER A 497 -16.73 16.08 0.91
CA SER A 497 -17.26 14.85 0.30
C SER A 497 -18.12 14.05 1.28
N GLY A 498 -19.28 13.60 0.81
CA GLY A 498 -20.10 12.61 1.53
C GLY A 498 -19.43 11.23 1.54
N SER A 499 -19.96 10.33 2.36
CA SER A 499 -19.49 8.94 2.46
C SER A 499 -20.56 7.99 1.92
N VAL A 500 -20.29 7.35 0.78
CA VAL A 500 -21.25 6.44 0.13
C VAL A 500 -21.06 5.03 0.65
N THR A 501 -22.05 4.49 1.36
CA THR A 501 -22.05 3.09 1.80
C THR A 501 -23.43 2.45 1.60
N VAL A 502 -23.45 1.13 1.43
CA VAL A 502 -24.70 0.37 1.28
C VAL A 502 -25.50 0.48 2.57
N GLY A 503 -26.77 0.90 2.46
CA GLY A 503 -27.73 0.82 3.55
C GLY A 503 -28.54 -0.45 3.48
N TRP A 504 -29.86 -0.33 3.32
CA TRP A 504 -30.77 -1.47 3.21
C TRP A 504 -31.56 -1.39 1.92
N GLY A 505 -31.98 -2.51 1.35
CA GLY A 505 -32.85 -2.50 0.16
C GLY A 505 -32.16 -1.97 -1.11
N CYS A 506 -30.82 -1.93 -1.13
CA CYS A 506 -30.03 -1.56 -2.30
C CYS A 506 -28.72 -2.35 -2.38
N THR A 507 -28.13 -2.36 -3.58
CA THR A 507 -26.74 -2.77 -3.81
C THR A 507 -26.01 -1.64 -4.52
N VAL A 508 -24.69 -1.56 -4.32
CA VAL A 508 -23.87 -0.48 -4.87
C VAL A 508 -22.64 -1.07 -5.53
N SER A 509 -22.30 -0.56 -6.70
CA SER A 509 -21.01 -0.72 -7.35
C SER A 509 -20.44 0.66 -7.68
N SER A 510 -19.14 0.78 -7.87
CA SER A 510 -18.52 2.06 -8.23
C SER A 510 -17.48 1.91 -9.33
N GLU A 511 -17.37 2.95 -10.13
CA GLU A 511 -16.31 3.14 -11.10
C GLU A 511 -15.63 4.47 -10.81
N SER A 512 -14.30 4.47 -10.70
CA SER A 512 -13.53 5.67 -10.45
C SER A 512 -12.62 5.95 -11.63
N THR A 513 -12.61 7.19 -12.09
CA THR A 513 -11.71 7.66 -13.14
C THR A 513 -10.96 8.90 -12.64
N PRO A 514 -9.67 9.08 -13.00
CA PRO A 514 -8.99 10.33 -12.71
C PRO A 514 -9.79 11.49 -13.30
N LYS A 515 -10.03 12.55 -12.51
CA LYS A 515 -10.62 13.78 -13.05
C LYS A 515 -9.70 14.26 -14.16
N THR A 516 -10.25 14.51 -15.34
CA THR A 516 -9.52 15.23 -16.37
C THR A 516 -9.17 16.59 -15.79
N THR A 517 -7.91 16.81 -15.44
CA THR A 517 -7.43 18.18 -15.24
C THR A 517 -7.77 18.90 -16.54
N ALA A 518 -8.51 20.00 -16.45
CA ALA A 518 -8.87 20.76 -17.63
C ALA A 518 -7.60 20.95 -18.43
N ILE A 519 -7.55 20.36 -19.63
CA ILE A 519 -6.52 20.70 -20.61
C ILE A 519 -6.71 22.19 -20.77
N GLN A 520 -5.83 23.00 -20.14
CA GLN A 520 -5.61 24.35 -20.61
C GLN A 520 -5.17 24.15 -22.04
N GLY A 521 -6.11 24.30 -22.98
CA GLY A 521 -5.80 24.28 -24.39
C GLY A 521 -4.65 25.26 -24.54
N ILE A 522 -3.46 24.74 -24.83
CA ILE A 522 -2.32 25.57 -25.17
C ILE A 522 -2.80 26.29 -26.41
N ARG A 523 -3.28 27.52 -26.26
CA ARG A 523 -3.41 28.44 -27.36
C ARG A 523 -1.98 28.63 -27.81
N PHE A 524 -1.55 27.86 -28.79
CA PHE A 524 -0.42 28.25 -29.61
C PHE A 524 -0.80 29.62 -30.17
N GLN A 525 -0.26 30.68 -29.56
CA GLN A 525 -0.03 31.88 -30.34
C GLN A 525 0.89 31.42 -31.45
N LYS A 526 0.31 31.33 -32.66
CA LYS A 526 1.06 31.12 -33.88
C LYS A 526 2.10 32.24 -33.89
N ALA A 527 3.34 31.93 -33.56
CA ALA A 527 4.43 32.88 -33.67
C ALA A 527 4.38 33.44 -35.10
N GLU A 528 4.37 34.76 -35.23
CA GLU A 528 4.47 35.41 -36.53
C GLU A 528 5.71 34.84 -37.23
N ALA A 529 5.56 34.49 -38.51
CA ALA A 529 6.65 33.97 -39.31
C ALA A 529 7.74 35.06 -39.40
N ASP A 530 8.86 34.87 -38.69
CA ASP A 530 10.01 35.76 -38.74
C ASP A 530 11.00 35.38 -39.86
N ASP A 531 10.63 34.37 -40.66
CA ASP A 531 11.42 33.72 -41.72
C ASP A 531 12.84 33.34 -41.28
N ALA A 532 13.11 33.24 -39.97
CA ALA A 532 14.39 32.84 -39.47
C ALA A 532 14.65 31.35 -39.76
N ILE A 533 15.87 31.06 -40.17
CA ILE A 533 16.32 29.72 -40.50
C ILE A 533 17.08 29.18 -39.29
N TYR A 534 16.75 27.98 -38.84
CA TYR A 534 17.38 27.30 -37.71
C TYR A 534 18.02 25.99 -38.17
N ASN A 535 19.17 25.63 -37.62
CA ASN A 535 19.71 24.29 -37.81
C ASN A 535 18.90 23.25 -37.00
N LEU A 536 19.18 21.95 -37.20
CA LEU A 536 18.46 20.87 -36.50
C LEU A 536 18.68 20.84 -34.98
N HIS A 537 19.61 21.65 -34.46
CA HIS A 537 19.84 21.84 -33.03
C HIS A 537 19.14 23.09 -32.48
N GLY A 538 18.27 23.74 -33.26
CA GLY A 538 17.49 24.90 -32.83
C GLY A 538 18.26 26.22 -32.79
N GLN A 539 19.44 26.31 -33.41
CA GLN A 539 20.24 27.53 -33.45
C GLN A 539 19.93 28.33 -34.72
N ARG A 540 19.71 29.64 -34.59
CA ARG A 540 19.46 30.53 -35.74
C ARG A 540 20.69 30.63 -36.65
N VAL A 541 20.46 30.60 -37.96
CA VAL A 541 21.47 30.58 -39.02
C VAL A 541 21.22 31.75 -39.96
N SER A 542 22.18 32.67 -40.07
CA SER A 542 22.09 33.84 -40.93
C SER A 542 22.52 33.59 -42.38
N ASN A 543 23.41 32.60 -42.62
CA ASN A 543 23.91 32.23 -43.94
C ASN A 543 23.90 30.69 -44.10
N PRO A 544 22.74 30.08 -44.41
CA PRO A 544 22.67 28.63 -44.55
C PRO A 544 23.48 28.15 -45.76
N ARG A 545 24.17 27.02 -45.59
CA ARG A 545 24.84 26.30 -46.68
C ARG A 545 23.91 25.19 -47.18
N LYS A 546 24.31 24.47 -48.23
CA LYS A 546 23.54 23.31 -48.72
C LYS A 546 23.27 22.32 -47.59
N GLY A 547 22.00 22.06 -47.28
CA GLY A 547 21.63 21.27 -46.10
C GLY A 547 20.16 21.37 -45.70
N ILE A 548 19.83 20.73 -44.58
CA ILE A 548 18.48 20.68 -44.01
C ILE A 548 18.38 21.66 -42.83
N TYR A 549 17.34 22.48 -42.83
CA TYR A 549 17.07 23.49 -41.80
C TYR A 549 15.59 23.49 -41.40
N ILE A 550 15.24 24.23 -40.36
CA ILE A 550 13.87 24.52 -39.95
C ILE A 550 13.60 26.00 -40.17
N GLN A 551 12.53 26.33 -40.89
CA GLN A 551 12.04 27.69 -41.08
C GLN A 551 10.53 27.69 -40.88
N ASN A 552 10.01 28.59 -40.04
CA ASN A 552 8.57 28.65 -39.69
C ASN A 552 8.00 27.29 -39.25
N GLY A 553 8.77 26.53 -38.46
CA GLY A 553 8.38 25.20 -37.97
C GLY A 553 8.34 24.10 -39.02
N ARG A 554 8.84 24.34 -40.24
CA ARG A 554 8.90 23.34 -41.32
C ARG A 554 10.34 23.04 -41.73
N LYS A 555 10.58 21.79 -42.07
CA LYS A 555 11.86 21.36 -42.66
C LYS A 555 12.01 21.95 -44.06
N VAL A 556 13.08 22.71 -44.28
CA VAL A 556 13.46 23.30 -45.57
C VAL A 556 14.82 22.77 -46.02
N VAL A 557 14.99 22.59 -47.33
CA VAL A 557 16.25 22.15 -47.93
C VAL A 557 16.85 23.32 -48.69
N MET A 558 17.99 23.81 -48.21
CA MET A 558 18.77 24.84 -48.90
C MET A 558 19.64 24.12 -49.93
N LYS A 559 19.49 24.50 -51.21
CA LYS A 559 20.11 23.81 -52.35
C LYS A 559 21.50 24.32 -52.67
#